data_AF-A0A318GZ97-F1
#
_entry.id   AF-A0A318GZ97-F1
#
_cell.length_a   1.000
_cell.length_b   1.000
_cell.length_c   1.000
_cell.angle_alpha   90.00
_cell.angle_beta   90.00
_cell.angle_gamma   90.00
#
_symmetry.space_group_name_H-M   'P 1'
#
loop_
_entity.id
_entity.type
_entity.pdbx_description
1 polymer ?
#
loop_
_entity_poly.entity_id
_entity_poly.type
_entity_poly.pdbx_seq_one_letter_code
_entity_poly.pdbx_strand_id
1 'polypeptide(L)'
;MVAIVVDFAMHADIEHIGFELGWDHARHSVEPAAACMGLVHPVRQGYEAGRASFGPRARAATPGARQWLALRLQAWLRGRSFDLMSVTPNYLQQLHGSHCPVTRAALTEGRLQPPHGAATDAVISRICDDAGYAAGNLAQISLAAEVAKADLSADEAFAQADRLLASGLPQLDGLGADAWRRLAVLMSFVTPLPHEQAARLPLLVMPSNRLRLLNPIQAVQVLMTQQLARPDCDRRIDRLVALLPDSDLQQDLQRFFAALQPLVAEAVRTTDGLPQRWRLEDAWRHPDVLHHWQHFALQLDATQAEALLVRAAALGLSAQRVMVHSAEQATEGWQLETRGFMPEPVRPRVPVVAGRRSGMATVLDLVSRQAHRPAFSPRHTS
;
A
#
# COMPACT_ATOMS: atom_id res chain seq x y z
N MET A 1 -1.32 -15.68 37.00
CA MET A 1 -2.42 -16.40 36.33
C MET A 1 -1.92 -16.70 34.92
N VAL A 2 -1.58 -17.95 34.64
CA VAL A 2 -0.96 -18.35 33.35
C VAL A 2 -2.09 -18.64 32.38
N ALA A 3 -2.27 -17.77 31.39
CA ALA A 3 -3.16 -18.04 30.26
C ALA A 3 -2.40 -18.92 29.27
N ILE A 4 -2.77 -20.20 29.19
CA ILE A 4 -2.39 -21.06 28.07
C ILE A 4 -3.34 -20.69 26.93
N VAL A 5 -2.87 -19.84 26.02
CA VAL A 5 -3.52 -19.66 24.72
C VAL A 5 -3.13 -20.88 23.90
N VAL A 6 -4.08 -21.79 23.69
CA VAL A 6 -3.93 -22.85 22.69
C VAL A 6 -4.22 -22.20 21.34
N ASP A 7 -3.15 -21.79 20.67
CA ASP A 7 -3.21 -21.20 19.34
C ASP A 7 -3.52 -22.31 18.34
N PHE A 8 -4.78 -22.40 17.89
CA PHE A 8 -5.15 -23.22 16.73
C PHE A 8 -4.86 -22.41 15.46
N ALA A 9 -3.58 -22.10 15.22
CA ALA A 9 -3.14 -21.62 13.92
C ALA A 9 -3.30 -22.77 12.93
N MET A 10 -4.46 -22.81 12.26
CA MET A 10 -4.76 -23.69 11.15
C MET A 10 -3.83 -23.29 10.01
N HIS A 11 -2.62 -23.87 9.98
CA HIS A 11 -1.67 -23.73 8.90
C HIS A 11 -2.30 -24.40 7.68
N ALA A 12 -3.08 -23.63 6.92
CA ALA A 12 -3.68 -24.10 5.69
C ALA A 12 -2.54 -24.44 4.73
N ASP A 13 -2.46 -25.71 4.35
CA ASP A 13 -1.56 -26.19 3.31
C ASP A 13 -1.72 -25.31 2.04
N ILE A 14 -0.63 -24.99 1.36
CA ILE A 14 -0.64 -24.21 0.11
C ILE A 14 -1.57 -24.87 -0.92
N GLU A 15 -1.64 -26.20 -0.93
CA GLU A 15 -2.57 -26.96 -1.76
C GLU A 15 -4.04 -26.73 -1.37
N HIS A 16 -4.33 -26.70 -0.07
CA HIS A 16 -5.67 -26.41 0.46
C HIS A 16 -6.11 -24.99 0.11
N ILE A 17 -5.22 -23.99 0.26
CA ILE A 17 -5.51 -22.61 -0.16
C ILE A 17 -5.81 -22.56 -1.67
N GLY A 18 -5.02 -23.28 -2.48
CA GLY A 18 -5.26 -23.40 -3.92
C GLY A 18 -6.63 -24.01 -4.23
N PHE A 19 -7.02 -25.07 -3.51
CA PHE A 19 -8.35 -25.68 -3.64
C PHE A 19 -9.48 -24.70 -3.30
N GLU A 20 -9.40 -24.02 -2.15
CA GLU A 20 -10.40 -23.02 -1.73
C GLU A 20 -10.53 -21.87 -2.74
N LEU A 21 -9.41 -21.43 -3.35
CA LEU A 21 -9.44 -20.44 -4.43
C LEU A 21 -10.22 -20.94 -5.65
N GLY A 22 -9.96 -22.18 -6.07
CA GLY A 22 -10.72 -22.83 -7.15
C GLY A 22 -12.21 -22.89 -6.85
N TRP A 23 -12.55 -23.28 -5.63
CA TRP A 23 -13.92 -23.37 -5.14
C TRP A 23 -14.64 -22.00 -5.19
N ASP A 24 -13.98 -20.93 -4.76
CA ASP A 24 -14.52 -19.57 -4.83
C ASP A 24 -14.68 -19.07 -6.28
N HIS A 25 -13.75 -19.41 -7.17
CA HIS A 25 -13.90 -19.18 -8.61
C HIS A 25 -15.18 -19.83 -9.16
N ALA A 26 -15.46 -21.07 -8.79
CA ALA A 26 -16.67 -21.78 -9.20
C ALA A 26 -17.93 -21.15 -8.59
N ARG A 27 -17.87 -20.74 -7.32
CA ARG A 27 -18.98 -20.06 -6.63
C ARG A 27 -19.42 -18.78 -7.35
N HIS A 28 -18.50 -18.11 -8.00
CA HIS A 28 -18.71 -16.85 -8.72
C HIS A 28 -18.83 -17.00 -10.24
N SER A 29 -18.88 -18.23 -10.76
CA SER A 29 -18.94 -18.50 -12.20
C SER A 29 -17.81 -17.79 -12.97
N VAL A 30 -16.61 -17.73 -12.38
CA VAL A 30 -15.40 -17.16 -12.99
C VAL A 30 -14.41 -18.29 -13.22
N GLU A 31 -14.09 -18.54 -14.47
CA GLU A 31 -13.05 -19.51 -14.80
C GLU A 31 -11.67 -19.03 -14.31
N PRO A 32 -10.88 -19.89 -13.63
CA PRO A 32 -9.50 -19.59 -13.31
C PRO A 32 -8.65 -19.31 -14.56
N ALA A 33 -7.48 -18.69 -14.38
CA ALA A 33 -6.54 -18.48 -15.47
C ALA A 33 -6.15 -19.82 -16.12
N ALA A 34 -5.98 -19.85 -17.44
CA ALA A 34 -5.70 -21.08 -18.19
C ALA A 34 -4.46 -21.84 -17.68
N ALA A 35 -3.44 -21.13 -17.19
CA ALA A 35 -2.25 -21.72 -16.58
C ALA A 35 -2.56 -22.60 -15.35
N CYS A 36 -3.66 -22.32 -14.65
CA CYS A 36 -4.11 -23.08 -13.48
C CYS A 36 -4.97 -24.30 -13.84
N MET A 37 -5.20 -24.57 -15.14
CA MET A 37 -6.08 -25.65 -15.61
C MET A 37 -5.34 -26.96 -15.93
N GLY A 38 -4.10 -27.13 -15.44
CA GLY A 38 -3.39 -28.42 -15.49
C GLY A 38 -4.06 -29.50 -14.63
N LEU A 39 -3.95 -30.77 -15.02
CA LEU A 39 -4.70 -31.90 -14.43
C LEU A 39 -4.51 -32.08 -12.91
N VAL A 40 -3.35 -31.71 -12.38
CA VAL A 40 -3.01 -31.87 -10.95
C VAL A 40 -3.02 -30.54 -10.17
N HIS A 41 -3.51 -29.47 -10.79
CA HIS A 41 -3.44 -28.15 -10.18
C HIS A 41 -4.54 -27.97 -9.10
N PRO A 42 -4.22 -27.58 -7.85
CA PRO A 42 -5.19 -27.54 -6.76
C PRO A 42 -6.35 -26.57 -7.04
N VAL A 43 -6.08 -25.43 -7.69
CA VAL A 43 -7.14 -24.49 -8.14
C VAL A 43 -8.11 -25.14 -9.13
N ARG A 44 -7.64 -26.00 -10.03
CA ARG A 44 -8.53 -26.72 -10.95
C ARG A 44 -9.40 -27.71 -10.20
N GLN A 45 -8.82 -28.49 -9.29
CA GLN A 45 -9.56 -29.47 -8.49
C GLN A 45 -10.66 -28.80 -7.67
N GLY A 46 -10.35 -27.69 -7.00
CA GLY A 46 -11.34 -26.89 -6.27
C GLY A 46 -12.42 -26.32 -7.18
N TYR A 47 -12.05 -25.84 -8.37
CA TYR A 47 -13.00 -25.31 -9.36
C TYR A 47 -13.97 -26.38 -9.88
N GLU A 48 -13.47 -27.56 -10.24
CA GLU A 48 -14.30 -28.67 -10.69
C GLU A 48 -15.24 -29.16 -9.58
N ALA A 49 -14.74 -29.34 -8.36
CA ALA A 49 -15.54 -29.72 -7.19
C ALA A 49 -16.62 -28.67 -6.87
N GLY A 50 -16.26 -27.39 -6.92
CA GLY A 50 -17.19 -26.28 -6.73
C GLY A 50 -18.25 -26.23 -7.82
N ARG A 51 -17.89 -26.43 -9.09
CA ARG A 51 -18.85 -26.47 -10.20
C ARG A 51 -19.87 -27.59 -10.03
N ALA A 52 -19.42 -28.78 -9.63
CA ALA A 52 -20.31 -29.90 -9.34
C ALA A 52 -21.27 -29.58 -8.17
N SER A 53 -20.79 -28.82 -7.18
CA SER A 53 -21.56 -28.48 -5.97
C SER A 53 -22.57 -27.34 -6.19
N PHE A 54 -22.17 -26.27 -6.86
CA PHE A 54 -23.01 -25.09 -7.08
C PHE A 54 -23.94 -25.27 -8.27
N GLY A 55 -23.45 -25.83 -9.37
CA GLY A 55 -24.19 -25.97 -10.63
C GLY A 55 -24.93 -24.67 -11.00
N PRO A 56 -26.26 -24.70 -11.19
CA PRO A 56 -27.04 -23.52 -11.57
C PRO A 56 -27.17 -22.46 -10.45
N ARG A 57 -26.77 -22.76 -9.20
CA ARG A 57 -26.84 -21.83 -8.06
C ARG A 57 -25.60 -20.95 -7.91
N ALA A 58 -24.63 -21.07 -8.82
CA ALA A 58 -23.45 -20.21 -8.82
C ALA A 58 -23.84 -18.74 -9.04
N ARG A 59 -23.13 -17.83 -8.37
CA ARG A 59 -23.40 -16.38 -8.40
C ARG A 59 -22.75 -15.76 -9.63
N ALA A 60 -23.42 -14.82 -10.29
CA ALA A 60 -22.75 -14.00 -11.29
C ALA A 60 -21.71 -13.08 -10.61
N ALA A 61 -20.46 -13.10 -11.09
CA ALA A 61 -19.41 -12.24 -10.55
C ALA A 61 -19.60 -10.77 -10.94
N THR A 62 -19.68 -9.92 -9.92
CA THR A 62 -19.55 -8.47 -10.07
C THR A 62 -18.11 -8.11 -10.47
N PRO A 63 -17.85 -6.91 -11.04
CA PRO A 63 -16.50 -6.47 -11.37
C PRO A 63 -15.54 -6.54 -10.16
N GLY A 64 -16.01 -6.14 -8.98
CA GLY A 64 -15.24 -6.22 -7.73
C GLY A 64 -14.90 -7.66 -7.33
N ALA A 65 -15.83 -8.60 -7.50
CA ALA A 65 -15.57 -10.02 -7.22
C ALA A 65 -14.54 -10.61 -8.19
N ARG A 66 -14.58 -10.24 -9.48
CA ARG A 66 -13.57 -10.66 -10.47
C ARG A 66 -12.17 -10.15 -10.12
N GLN A 67 -12.06 -8.87 -9.78
CA GLN A 67 -10.78 -8.28 -9.38
C GLN A 67 -10.25 -8.92 -8.10
N TRP A 68 -11.11 -9.17 -7.12
CA TRP A 68 -10.75 -9.83 -5.86
C TRP A 68 -10.22 -11.26 -6.09
N LEU A 69 -10.92 -12.06 -6.90
CA LEU A 69 -10.48 -13.42 -7.25
C LEU A 69 -9.14 -13.40 -8.00
N ALA A 70 -8.99 -12.50 -8.98
CA ALA A 70 -7.75 -12.34 -9.73
C ALA A 70 -6.57 -11.96 -8.82
N LEU A 71 -6.78 -11.04 -7.87
CA LEU A 71 -5.75 -10.59 -6.93
C LEU A 71 -5.35 -11.71 -5.96
N ARG A 72 -6.32 -12.48 -5.46
CA ARG A 72 -6.06 -13.65 -4.62
C ARG A 72 -5.26 -14.73 -5.35
N LEU A 73 -5.65 -15.04 -6.58
CA LEU A 73 -4.93 -16.00 -7.41
C LEU A 73 -3.49 -15.54 -7.66
N GLN A 74 -3.29 -14.26 -8.00
CA GLN A 74 -1.97 -13.68 -8.20
C GLN A 74 -1.12 -13.73 -6.93
N ALA A 75 -1.71 -13.41 -5.77
CA ALA A 75 -1.04 -13.49 -4.48
C ALA A 75 -0.55 -14.91 -4.21
N TRP A 76 -1.44 -15.90 -4.34
CA TRP A 76 -1.12 -17.32 -4.14
C TRP A 76 -0.04 -17.82 -5.10
N LEU A 77 -0.14 -17.51 -6.39
CA LEU A 77 0.88 -17.87 -7.39
C LEU A 77 2.26 -17.26 -7.09
N ARG A 78 2.31 -16.12 -6.39
CA ARG A 78 3.55 -15.44 -5.97
C ARG A 78 3.99 -15.81 -4.55
N GLY A 79 3.31 -16.75 -3.89
CA GLY A 79 3.59 -17.11 -2.49
C GLY A 79 3.27 -15.98 -1.49
N ARG A 80 2.54 -14.94 -1.89
CA ARG A 80 2.21 -13.79 -1.05
C ARG A 80 0.97 -14.07 -0.21
N SER A 81 1.01 -13.62 1.04
CA SER A 81 -0.13 -13.64 1.93
C SER A 81 -1.24 -12.71 1.46
N PHE A 82 -2.48 -13.08 1.76
CA PHE A 82 -3.68 -12.33 1.40
C PHE A 82 -4.64 -12.31 2.59
N ASP A 83 -4.95 -11.13 3.11
CA ASP A 83 -5.89 -10.97 4.22
C ASP A 83 -7.34 -11.06 3.71
N LEU A 84 -7.92 -12.25 3.84
CA LEU A 84 -9.30 -12.54 3.41
C LEU A 84 -10.36 -11.82 4.25
N MET A 85 -10.02 -11.36 5.46
CA MET A 85 -10.99 -10.71 6.34
C MET A 85 -11.17 -9.25 5.96
N SER A 86 -10.07 -8.53 5.71
CA SER A 86 -10.14 -7.09 5.44
C SER A 86 -10.17 -6.76 3.95
N VAL A 87 -9.53 -7.57 3.09
CA VAL A 87 -9.49 -7.33 1.65
C VAL A 87 -10.68 -8.03 0.98
N THR A 88 -11.78 -7.30 0.89
CA THR A 88 -13.05 -7.75 0.28
C THR A 88 -13.29 -7.10 -1.09
N PRO A 89 -14.23 -7.63 -1.92
CA PRO A 89 -14.64 -6.96 -3.15
C PRO A 89 -15.08 -5.50 -2.96
N ASN A 90 -15.81 -5.19 -1.88
CA ASN A 90 -16.24 -3.83 -1.55
C ASN A 90 -15.06 -2.93 -1.16
N TYR A 91 -14.09 -3.48 -0.41
CA TYR A 91 -12.86 -2.77 -0.09
C TYR A 91 -12.09 -2.38 -1.36
N LEU A 92 -11.90 -3.31 -2.30
CA LEU A 92 -11.19 -3.03 -3.55
C LEU A 92 -11.89 -1.98 -4.42
N GLN A 93 -13.23 -1.99 -4.48
CA GLN A 93 -14.00 -0.96 -5.18
C GLN A 93 -13.76 0.44 -4.62
N GLN A 94 -13.56 0.56 -3.31
CA GLN A 94 -13.28 1.85 -2.68
C GLN A 94 -11.88 2.39 -3.00
N LEU A 95 -10.96 1.56 -3.50
CA LEU A 95 -9.63 1.98 -3.92
C LEU A 95 -9.61 2.59 -5.32
N HIS A 96 -10.69 2.45 -6.10
CA HIS A 96 -10.71 2.88 -7.49
C HIS A 96 -10.64 4.41 -7.60
N GLY A 97 -9.82 4.87 -8.55
CA GLY A 97 -9.69 6.27 -8.93
C GLY A 97 -9.65 6.40 -10.46
N SER A 98 -9.97 7.58 -10.98
CA SER A 98 -9.93 7.83 -12.42
C SER A 98 -8.52 8.10 -12.95
N HIS A 99 -7.59 8.48 -12.08
CA HIS A 99 -6.21 8.84 -12.44
C HIS A 99 -5.24 8.21 -11.47
N CYS A 100 -4.05 7.87 -11.98
CA CYS A 100 -2.96 7.35 -11.17
C CYS A 100 -2.42 8.45 -10.24
N PRO A 101 -2.29 8.24 -8.92
CA PRO A 101 -1.73 9.24 -8.02
C PRO A 101 -0.24 9.53 -8.31
N VAL A 102 0.47 8.59 -8.93
CA VAL A 102 1.90 8.68 -9.23
C VAL A 102 2.17 9.35 -10.58
N THR A 103 1.58 8.83 -11.65
CA THR A 103 1.81 9.36 -13.02
C THR A 103 0.86 10.50 -13.39
N ARG A 104 -0.25 10.67 -12.65
CA ARG A 104 -1.37 11.56 -12.97
C ARG A 104 -2.05 11.29 -14.31
N ALA A 105 -1.69 10.19 -14.99
CA ALA A 105 -2.38 9.75 -16.20
C ALA A 105 -3.75 9.15 -15.85
N ALA A 106 -4.72 9.31 -16.76
CA ALA A 106 -6.01 8.63 -16.67
C ALA A 106 -5.79 7.11 -16.68
N LEU A 107 -6.47 6.41 -15.78
CA LEU A 107 -6.35 4.96 -15.64
C LEU A 107 -7.26 4.25 -16.65
N THR A 108 -6.72 3.23 -17.30
CA THR A 108 -7.47 2.36 -18.23
C THR A 108 -7.81 1.03 -17.57
N GLU A 109 -8.92 0.43 -17.99
CA GLU A 109 -9.25 -0.95 -17.58
C GLU A 109 -8.35 -1.94 -18.32
N GLY A 110 -7.24 -2.32 -17.68
CA GLY A 110 -6.35 -3.36 -18.19
C GLY A 110 -6.96 -4.75 -18.06
N ARG A 111 -6.89 -5.56 -19.13
CA ARG A 111 -7.29 -6.98 -19.10
C ARG A 111 -6.13 -7.93 -18.83
N LEU A 112 -4.90 -7.44 -18.99
CA LEU A 112 -3.67 -8.20 -18.80
C LEU A 112 -3.09 -7.93 -17.41
N GLN A 113 -2.43 -8.93 -16.86
CA GLN A 113 -1.78 -8.83 -15.55
C GLN A 113 -0.33 -8.34 -15.72
N PRO A 114 0.22 -7.60 -14.74
CA PRO A 114 1.61 -7.18 -14.75
C PRO A 114 2.57 -8.37 -14.99
N PRO A 115 3.65 -8.18 -15.79
CA PRO A 115 4.13 -6.90 -16.34
C PRO A 115 3.52 -6.54 -17.71
N HIS A 116 2.54 -7.30 -18.19
CA HIS A 116 1.95 -7.10 -19.52
C HIS A 116 0.71 -6.19 -19.45
N GLY A 117 0.57 -5.26 -20.38
CA GLY A 117 -0.55 -4.33 -20.45
C GLY A 117 -0.13 -2.97 -20.99
N ALA A 118 -1.09 -2.05 -21.10
CA ALA A 118 -0.80 -0.66 -21.41
C ALA A 118 -0.24 0.04 -20.16
N ALA A 119 0.66 1.02 -20.36
CA ALA A 119 1.29 1.77 -19.28
C ALA A 119 0.29 2.42 -18.29
N THR A 120 -0.90 2.76 -18.78
CA THR A 120 -2.01 3.38 -18.03
C THR A 120 -2.95 2.39 -17.36
N ASP A 121 -2.77 1.08 -17.56
CA ASP A 121 -3.67 0.08 -17.02
C ASP A 121 -3.70 0.13 -15.50
N ALA A 122 -4.90 0.15 -14.95
CA ALA A 122 -5.13 0.26 -13.52
C ALA A 122 -4.77 -1.05 -12.80
N VAL A 123 -3.84 -0.98 -11.86
CA VAL A 123 -3.39 -2.13 -11.08
C VAL A 123 -3.51 -1.86 -9.59
N ILE A 124 -3.88 -2.89 -8.82
CA ILE A 124 -3.87 -2.83 -7.36
C ILE A 124 -2.45 -3.21 -6.91
N SER A 125 -1.74 -2.22 -6.41
CA SER A 125 -0.36 -2.35 -5.92
C SER A 125 -0.32 -2.50 -4.41
N ARG A 126 0.62 -3.31 -3.93
CA ARG A 126 1.07 -3.31 -2.53
C ARG A 126 2.09 -2.19 -2.40
N ILE A 127 1.75 -1.13 -1.67
CA ILE A 127 2.58 0.06 -1.59
C ILE A 127 3.85 -0.20 -0.77
N CYS A 128 3.73 -0.93 0.34
CA CYS A 128 4.84 -1.60 1.02
C CYS A 128 4.97 -3.03 0.46
N ASP A 129 6.06 -3.33 -0.26
CA ASP A 129 6.30 -4.66 -0.85
C ASP A 129 6.75 -5.73 0.16
N ASP A 130 7.16 -5.31 1.35
CA ASP A 130 7.42 -6.19 2.49
C ASP A 130 6.14 -6.60 3.22
N ALA A 131 4.98 -6.10 2.80
CA ALA A 131 3.68 -6.51 3.33
C ALA A 131 2.90 -7.37 2.32
N GLY A 132 2.00 -8.19 2.84
CA GLY A 132 1.04 -8.96 2.05
C GLY A 132 -0.02 -8.08 1.39
N TYR A 133 -0.98 -8.74 0.73
CA TYR A 133 -2.20 -8.08 0.28
C TYR A 133 -3.12 -7.87 1.47
N ALA A 134 -3.02 -6.69 2.09
CA ALA A 134 -3.72 -6.35 3.32
C ALA A 134 -4.37 -4.96 3.24
N ALA A 135 -5.47 -4.77 3.99
CA ALA A 135 -6.11 -3.46 4.05
C ALA A 135 -5.16 -2.42 4.64
N GLY A 136 -5.18 -1.20 4.08
CA GLY A 136 -4.26 -0.15 4.46
C GLY A 136 -2.93 -0.13 3.70
N ASN A 137 -2.56 -1.22 3.02
CA ASN A 137 -1.33 -1.32 2.20
C ASN A 137 -1.60 -1.26 0.68
N LEU A 138 -2.86 -1.25 0.27
CA LEU A 138 -3.23 -1.36 -1.15
C LEU A 138 -3.67 0.00 -1.71
N ALA A 139 -3.20 0.31 -2.92
CA ALA A 139 -3.72 1.42 -3.71
C ALA A 139 -3.78 1.09 -5.20
N GLN A 140 -4.69 1.75 -5.93
CA GLN A 140 -4.73 1.67 -7.38
C GLN A 140 -3.72 2.66 -7.98
N ILE A 141 -2.80 2.14 -8.79
CA ILE A 141 -1.82 2.93 -9.56
C ILE A 141 -1.81 2.44 -11.02
N SER A 142 -1.07 3.13 -11.89
CA SER A 142 -0.88 2.70 -13.28
C SER A 142 0.17 1.59 -13.37
N LEU A 143 0.06 0.72 -14.38
CA LEU A 143 1.03 -0.36 -14.62
C LEU A 143 2.47 0.16 -14.72
N ALA A 144 2.69 1.32 -15.37
CA ALA A 144 4.02 1.93 -15.43
C ALA A 144 4.60 2.26 -14.05
N ALA A 145 3.77 2.70 -13.10
CA ALA A 145 4.21 3.00 -11.75
C ALA A 145 4.50 1.73 -10.95
N GLU A 146 3.70 0.68 -11.11
CA GLU A 146 3.93 -0.62 -10.47
C GLU A 146 5.21 -1.29 -10.98
N VAL A 147 5.45 -1.26 -12.30
CA VAL A 147 6.65 -1.83 -12.92
C VAL A 147 7.90 -1.07 -12.47
N ALA A 148 7.87 0.26 -12.44
CA ALA A 148 8.98 1.07 -11.97
C ALA A 148 9.24 0.87 -10.47
N LYS A 149 8.18 0.82 -9.64
CA LYS A 149 8.28 0.54 -8.20
C LYS A 149 8.98 -0.79 -7.95
N ALA A 150 8.65 -1.83 -8.71
CA ALA A 150 9.19 -3.17 -8.55
C ALA A 150 9.11 -3.65 -7.09
N ASP A 151 10.25 -3.89 -6.43
CA ASP A 151 10.41 -4.22 -5.01
C ASP A 151 11.20 -3.16 -4.22
N LEU A 152 11.34 -1.95 -4.78
CA LEU A 152 12.08 -0.85 -4.17
C LEU A 152 11.42 -0.39 -2.87
N SER A 153 12.25 0.13 -1.97
CA SER A 153 11.85 0.87 -0.77
C SER A 153 11.56 2.35 -1.09
N ALA A 154 10.95 3.06 -0.14
CA ALA A 154 10.66 4.49 -0.28
C ALA A 154 11.93 5.33 -0.47
N ASP A 155 13.00 5.01 0.27
CA ASP A 155 14.30 5.68 0.18
C ASP A 155 14.97 5.43 -1.18
N GLU A 156 14.90 4.21 -1.69
CA GLU A 156 15.40 3.90 -3.04
C GLU A 156 14.60 4.65 -4.10
N ALA A 157 13.28 4.76 -3.98
CA ALA A 157 12.46 5.56 -4.88
C ALA A 157 12.80 7.06 -4.84
N PHE A 158 13.14 7.62 -3.68
CA PHE A 158 13.69 8.99 -3.58
C PHE A 158 15.04 9.09 -4.30
N ALA A 159 15.94 8.13 -4.08
CA ALA A 159 17.23 8.09 -4.75
C ALA A 159 17.08 8.01 -6.29
N GLN A 160 16.07 7.31 -6.80
CA GLN A 160 15.77 7.30 -8.24
C GLN A 160 15.41 8.69 -8.77
N ALA A 161 14.58 9.44 -8.05
CA ALA A 161 14.24 10.81 -8.43
C ALA A 161 15.48 11.71 -8.48
N ASP A 162 16.34 11.63 -7.46
CA ASP A 162 17.53 12.48 -7.36
C ASP A 162 18.58 12.11 -8.41
N ARG A 163 18.75 10.80 -8.70
CA ARG A 163 19.57 10.35 -9.84
C ARG A 163 19.07 10.91 -11.16
N LEU A 164 17.77 10.90 -11.38
CA LEU A 164 17.19 11.41 -12.61
C LEU A 164 17.43 12.92 -12.76
N LEU A 165 17.22 13.70 -11.69
CA LEU A 165 17.50 15.14 -11.66
C LEU A 165 18.99 15.45 -11.92
N ALA A 166 19.90 14.70 -11.29
CA ALA A 166 21.34 14.89 -11.47
C ALA A 166 21.83 14.52 -12.88
N SER A 167 21.23 13.49 -13.48
CA SER A 167 21.60 13.03 -14.83
C SER A 167 21.01 13.87 -15.97
N GLY A 168 19.94 14.63 -15.72
CA GLY A 168 19.20 15.36 -16.74
C GLY A 168 18.40 14.46 -17.70
N LEU A 169 18.29 13.16 -17.43
CA LEU A 169 17.48 12.25 -18.22
C LEU A 169 15.98 12.56 -18.04
N PRO A 170 15.15 12.39 -19.10
CA PRO A 170 13.73 12.68 -19.01
C PRO A 170 12.96 11.66 -18.15
N GLN A 171 13.41 10.40 -18.14
CA GLN A 171 12.76 9.31 -17.41
C GLN A 171 13.74 8.19 -17.06
N LEU A 172 13.41 7.44 -16.01
CA LEU A 172 14.07 6.21 -15.59
C LEU A 172 12.98 5.18 -15.26
N ASP A 173 13.12 3.97 -15.80
CA ASP A 173 12.12 2.89 -15.70
C ASP A 173 10.69 3.32 -16.12
N GLY A 174 10.61 4.26 -17.07
CA GLY A 174 9.35 4.79 -17.58
C GLY A 174 8.69 5.88 -16.72
N LEU A 175 9.34 6.32 -15.64
CA LEU A 175 8.88 7.42 -14.79
C LEU A 175 9.81 8.63 -14.84
N GLY A 176 9.23 9.83 -14.92
CA GLY A 176 9.96 11.10 -14.73
C GLY A 176 10.19 11.40 -13.24
N ALA A 177 10.98 12.44 -12.95
CA ALA A 177 11.45 12.75 -11.58
C ALA A 177 10.28 13.03 -10.63
N ASP A 178 9.29 13.74 -11.15
CA ASP A 178 8.07 14.08 -10.42
C ASP A 178 7.23 12.86 -10.06
N ALA A 179 7.15 11.89 -10.96
CA ALA A 179 6.44 10.65 -10.71
C ALA A 179 7.21 9.80 -9.68
N TRP A 180 8.54 9.72 -9.78
CA TRP A 180 9.36 9.06 -8.78
C TRP A 180 9.20 9.66 -7.39
N ARG A 181 9.22 11.00 -7.26
CA ARG A 181 9.00 11.66 -5.96
C ARG A 181 7.60 11.40 -5.40
N ARG A 182 6.57 11.40 -6.24
CA ARG A 182 5.21 11.04 -5.81
C ARG A 182 5.12 9.59 -5.35
N LEU A 183 5.76 8.67 -6.08
CA LEU A 183 5.83 7.26 -5.69
C LEU A 183 6.51 7.09 -4.33
N ALA A 184 7.65 7.74 -4.12
CA ALA A 184 8.39 7.69 -2.86
C ALA A 184 7.57 8.25 -1.68
N VAL A 185 6.89 9.38 -1.86
CA VAL A 185 5.98 9.94 -0.84
C VAL A 185 4.80 8.99 -0.56
N LEU A 186 4.18 8.41 -1.59
CA LEU A 186 3.10 7.43 -1.42
C LEU A 186 3.56 6.22 -0.59
N MET A 187 4.77 5.73 -0.87
CA MET A 187 5.40 4.63 -0.14
C MET A 187 5.73 5.01 1.30
N SER A 188 6.20 6.24 1.53
CA SER A 188 6.51 6.73 2.88
C SER A 188 5.32 6.70 3.83
N PHE A 189 4.08 6.81 3.34
CA PHE A 189 2.89 6.72 4.20
C PHE A 189 2.76 5.36 4.89
N VAL A 190 3.19 4.28 4.24
CA VAL A 190 3.07 2.90 4.73
C VAL A 190 4.41 2.32 5.19
N THR A 191 5.43 3.17 5.32
CA THR A 191 6.74 2.83 5.86
C THR A 191 6.92 3.56 7.19
N PRO A 192 7.16 2.86 8.31
CA PRO A 192 7.50 3.52 9.57
C PRO A 192 8.80 4.33 9.41
N LEU A 193 8.75 5.62 9.74
CA LEU A 193 9.90 6.52 9.67
C LEU A 193 10.11 7.21 11.03
N PRO A 194 11.37 7.56 11.38
CA PRO A 194 11.61 8.54 12.43
C PRO A 194 10.82 9.83 12.17
N HIS A 195 10.25 10.41 13.22
CA HIS A 195 9.40 11.61 13.11
C HIS A 195 10.07 12.74 12.33
N GLU A 196 11.33 13.03 12.63
CA GLU A 196 12.10 14.09 11.95
C GLU A 196 12.26 13.83 10.45
N GLN A 197 12.44 12.57 10.05
CA GLN A 197 12.53 12.20 8.63
C GLN A 197 11.17 12.40 7.95
N ALA A 198 10.09 11.90 8.55
CA ALA A 198 8.74 12.07 8.03
C ALA A 198 8.32 13.54 7.93
N ALA A 199 8.68 14.36 8.92
CA ALA A 199 8.39 15.80 8.95
C ALA A 199 9.10 16.58 7.83
N ARG A 200 10.22 16.08 7.30
CA ARG A 200 10.96 16.73 6.21
C ARG A 200 10.41 16.43 4.82
N LEU A 201 9.56 15.40 4.69
CA LEU A 201 9.03 14.98 3.39
C LEU A 201 7.93 15.94 2.92
N PRO A 202 7.94 16.38 1.65
CA PRO A 202 6.83 17.16 1.08
C PRO A 202 5.62 16.27 0.75
N LEU A 203 4.41 16.78 0.91
CA LEU A 203 3.16 16.08 0.53
C LEU A 203 2.87 16.20 -0.98
N LEU A 204 3.69 15.54 -1.79
CA LEU A 204 3.61 15.61 -3.27
C LEU A 204 2.47 14.78 -3.87
N VAL A 205 1.82 13.97 -3.04
CA VAL A 205 0.67 13.15 -3.40
C VAL A 205 -0.22 13.00 -2.18
N MET A 206 -1.52 13.23 -2.33
CA MET A 206 -2.46 12.92 -1.26
C MET A 206 -2.62 11.39 -1.16
N PRO A 207 -2.83 10.84 0.04
CA PRO A 207 -3.00 9.39 0.19
C PRO A 207 -4.20 8.89 -0.62
N SER A 208 -4.06 7.70 -1.18
CA SER A 208 -5.17 6.97 -1.79
C SER A 208 -6.21 6.62 -0.72
N ASN A 209 -7.47 6.46 -1.12
CA ASN A 209 -8.53 6.10 -0.20
C ASN A 209 -8.17 4.80 0.54
N ARG A 210 -8.43 4.75 1.85
CA ARG A 210 -8.11 3.62 2.74
C ARG A 210 -6.63 3.27 2.91
N LEU A 211 -5.69 4.01 2.31
CA LEU A 211 -4.27 3.83 2.60
C LEU A 211 -3.99 4.26 4.06
N ARG A 212 -3.25 3.44 4.81
CA ARG A 212 -2.85 3.80 6.18
C ARG A 212 -1.68 4.78 6.13
N LEU A 213 -1.66 5.71 7.08
CA LEU A 213 -0.55 6.63 7.30
C LEU A 213 0.08 6.25 8.63
N LEU A 214 1.24 5.60 8.59
CA LEU A 214 1.96 5.10 9.77
C LEU A 214 2.71 6.21 10.50
N ASN A 215 2.93 7.35 9.84
CA ASN A 215 3.64 8.50 10.41
C ASN A 215 2.63 9.61 10.74
N PRO A 216 2.34 9.88 12.04
CA PRO A 216 1.31 10.85 12.43
C PRO A 216 1.51 12.24 11.83
N ILE A 217 2.75 12.69 11.72
CA ILE A 217 3.07 14.00 11.17
C ILE A 217 2.68 14.14 9.68
N GLN A 218 2.74 13.05 8.90
CA GLN A 218 2.25 13.04 7.52
C GLN A 218 0.72 13.08 7.46
N ALA A 219 0.04 12.46 8.43
CA ALA A 219 -1.41 12.61 8.55
C ALA A 219 -1.80 14.05 8.93
N VAL A 220 -0.98 14.76 9.71
CA VAL A 220 -1.15 16.20 9.95
C VAL A 220 -0.99 17.01 8.66
N GLN A 221 0.00 16.71 7.82
CA GLN A 221 0.14 17.35 6.49
C GLN A 221 -1.13 17.20 5.66
N VAL A 222 -1.67 15.99 5.60
CA VAL A 222 -2.89 15.66 4.86
C VAL A 222 -4.09 16.43 5.42
N LEU A 223 -4.27 16.43 6.74
CA LEU A 223 -5.34 17.16 7.41
C LEU A 223 -5.29 18.65 7.07
N MET A 224 -4.12 19.28 7.19
CA MET A 224 -3.94 20.71 6.95
C MET A 224 -4.19 21.05 5.48
N THR A 225 -3.62 20.27 4.56
CA THR A 225 -3.80 20.46 3.12
C THR A 225 -5.28 20.34 2.71
N GLN A 226 -6.03 19.41 3.30
CA GLN A 226 -7.46 19.25 3.03
C GLN A 226 -8.31 20.44 3.47
N GLN A 227 -7.88 21.25 4.46
CA GLN A 227 -8.66 22.41 4.88
C GLN A 227 -8.73 23.47 3.77
N LEU A 228 -7.64 23.62 3.00
CA LEU A 228 -7.57 24.58 1.90
C LEU A 228 -8.48 24.22 0.72
N ALA A 229 -8.89 22.96 0.62
CA ALA A 229 -9.86 22.53 -0.39
C ALA A 229 -11.31 22.91 -0.03
N ARG A 230 -11.57 23.40 1.19
CA ARG A 230 -12.92 23.69 1.68
C ARG A 230 -13.34 25.15 1.41
N PRO A 231 -14.62 25.40 1.10
CA PRO A 231 -15.12 26.78 0.93
C PRO A 231 -15.00 27.65 2.19
N ASP A 232 -15.05 27.06 3.39
CA ASP A 232 -14.90 27.74 4.67
C ASP A 232 -13.48 27.60 5.26
N CYS A 233 -12.46 27.52 4.38
CA CYS A 233 -11.07 27.22 4.75
C CYS A 233 -10.53 28.14 5.86
N ASP A 234 -10.73 29.46 5.79
CA ASP A 234 -10.21 30.40 6.79
C ASP A 234 -10.69 30.06 8.21
N ARG A 235 -12.01 29.90 8.38
CA ARG A 235 -12.60 29.51 9.67
C ARG A 235 -12.09 28.15 10.16
N ARG A 236 -11.82 27.22 9.25
CA ARG A 236 -11.31 25.89 9.60
C ARG A 236 -9.84 25.93 9.99
N ILE A 237 -9.04 26.78 9.34
CA ILE A 237 -7.65 27.06 9.68
C ILE A 237 -7.58 27.68 11.08
N ASP A 238 -8.39 28.69 11.37
CA ASP A 238 -8.44 29.32 12.71
C ASP A 238 -8.73 28.29 13.81
N ARG A 239 -9.70 27.39 13.56
CA ARG A 239 -10.03 26.31 14.49
C ARG A 239 -8.91 25.29 14.65
N LEU A 240 -8.12 25.01 13.62
CA LEU A 240 -6.94 24.16 13.73
C LEU A 240 -5.81 24.84 14.51
N VAL A 241 -5.54 26.11 14.23
CA VAL A 241 -4.52 26.89 14.94
C VAL A 241 -4.85 26.94 16.43
N ALA A 242 -6.12 27.17 16.79
CA ALA A 242 -6.58 27.18 18.17
C ALA A 242 -6.46 25.83 18.91
N LEU A 243 -6.15 24.72 18.22
CA LEU A 243 -5.86 23.43 18.86
C LEU A 243 -4.42 23.30 19.37
N LEU A 244 -3.54 24.22 19.00
CA LEU A 244 -2.13 24.19 19.37
C LEU A 244 -1.92 24.82 20.76
N PRO A 245 -1.05 24.23 21.59
CA PRO A 245 -0.95 24.58 23.01
C PRO A 245 -0.29 25.93 23.29
N ASP A 246 0.62 26.39 22.42
CA ASP A 246 1.40 27.60 22.61
C ASP A 246 1.32 28.55 21.40
N SER A 247 1.65 29.82 21.63
CA SER A 247 1.57 30.89 20.63
C SER A 247 2.60 30.76 19.51
N ASP A 248 3.72 30.11 19.75
CA ASP A 248 4.82 30.01 18.80
C ASP A 248 4.47 29.00 17.71
N LEU A 249 3.97 27.82 18.09
CA LEU A 249 3.39 26.82 17.19
C LEU A 249 2.22 27.41 16.39
N GLN A 250 1.37 28.22 17.04
CA GLN A 250 0.27 28.90 16.35
C GLN A 250 0.79 29.84 15.26
N GLN A 251 1.79 30.66 15.58
CA GLN A 251 2.38 31.59 14.63
C GLN A 251 3.05 30.85 13.46
N ASP A 252 3.77 29.78 13.73
CA ASP A 252 4.44 29.00 12.68
C ASP A 252 3.46 28.28 11.76
N LEU A 253 2.38 27.73 12.32
CA LEU A 253 1.31 27.16 11.51
C LEU A 253 0.63 28.23 10.63
N GLN A 254 0.39 29.43 11.16
CA GLN A 254 -0.14 30.54 10.38
C GLN A 254 0.81 30.95 9.24
N ARG A 255 2.13 31.00 9.48
CA ARG A 255 3.14 31.27 8.44
C ARG A 255 3.13 30.20 7.35
N PHE A 256 2.99 28.93 7.72
CA PHE A 256 2.82 27.84 6.75
C PHE A 256 1.59 28.05 5.87
N PHE A 257 0.42 28.35 6.45
CA PHE A 257 -0.78 28.60 5.66
C PHE A 257 -0.65 29.85 4.78
N ALA A 258 -0.03 30.93 5.28
CA ALA A 258 0.21 32.15 4.52
C ALA A 258 1.12 31.91 3.30
N ALA A 259 2.09 31.00 3.40
CA ALA A 259 2.92 30.59 2.26
C ALA A 259 2.15 29.72 1.25
N LEU A 260 1.22 28.89 1.73
CA LEU A 260 0.50 27.92 0.90
C LEU A 260 -0.70 28.52 0.14
N GLN A 261 -1.46 29.41 0.78
CA GLN A 261 -2.66 30.05 0.22
C GLN A 261 -2.48 30.69 -1.18
N PRO A 262 -1.46 31.53 -1.46
CA PRO A 262 -1.34 32.18 -2.76
C PRO A 262 -1.12 31.17 -3.90
N LEU A 263 -0.47 30.04 -3.63
CA LEU A 263 -0.20 28.99 -4.62
C LEU A 263 -1.46 28.23 -5.02
N VAL A 264 -2.48 28.23 -4.17
CA VAL A 264 -3.71 27.44 -4.34
C VAL A 264 -4.96 28.30 -4.59
N ALA A 265 -4.85 29.62 -4.51
CA ALA A 265 -5.97 30.57 -4.60
C ALA A 265 -6.79 30.45 -5.90
N GLU A 266 -6.15 30.11 -7.02
CA GLU A 266 -6.83 29.85 -8.29
C GLU A 266 -7.54 28.48 -8.33
N ALA A 267 -7.01 27.49 -7.62
CA ALA A 267 -7.53 26.12 -7.60
C ALA A 267 -8.83 26.01 -6.79
N VAL A 268 -9.01 26.88 -5.79
CA VAL A 268 -10.23 26.94 -4.96
C VAL A 268 -11.46 27.36 -5.79
N ARG A 269 -11.26 27.95 -6.97
CA ARG A 269 -12.34 28.40 -7.87
C ARG A 269 -12.83 27.33 -8.85
N THR A 270 -12.18 26.18 -8.93
CA THR A 270 -12.56 25.11 -9.88
C THR A 270 -13.49 24.09 -9.22
N THR A 271 -14.59 23.74 -9.91
CA THR A 271 -15.57 22.74 -9.42
C THR A 271 -15.07 21.30 -9.52
N ASP A 272 -14.03 21.05 -10.33
CA ASP A 272 -13.42 19.74 -10.49
C ASP A 272 -12.41 19.44 -9.37
N GLY A 273 -12.68 18.41 -8.58
CA GLY A 273 -11.88 18.07 -7.39
C GLY A 273 -10.46 17.57 -7.70
N LEU A 274 -10.18 17.06 -8.91
CA LEU A 274 -8.86 16.53 -9.27
C LEU A 274 -7.82 17.62 -9.59
N PRO A 275 -8.11 18.61 -10.47
CA PRO A 275 -7.23 19.75 -10.67
C PRO A 275 -6.91 20.50 -9.36
N GLN A 276 -7.92 20.67 -8.50
CA GLN A 276 -7.73 21.29 -7.18
C GLN A 276 -6.76 20.48 -6.31
N ARG A 277 -6.93 19.15 -6.26
CA ARG A 277 -6.03 18.24 -5.54
C ARG A 277 -4.59 18.33 -6.06
N TRP A 278 -4.37 18.30 -7.37
CA TRP A 278 -3.03 18.37 -7.93
C TRP A 278 -2.34 19.70 -7.66
N ARG A 279 -3.07 20.82 -7.68
CA ARG A 279 -2.53 22.12 -7.29
C ARG A 279 -2.07 22.14 -5.82
N LEU A 280 -2.86 21.56 -4.92
CA LEU A 280 -2.49 21.41 -3.51
C LEU A 280 -1.20 20.58 -3.38
N GLU A 281 -1.13 19.43 -4.05
CA GLU A 281 0.06 18.57 -4.08
C GLU A 281 1.30 19.27 -4.67
N ASP A 282 1.12 20.07 -5.73
CA ASP A 282 2.22 20.77 -6.38
C ASP A 282 2.73 21.96 -5.57
N ALA A 283 1.86 22.60 -4.77
CA ALA A 283 2.27 23.70 -3.89
C ALA A 283 3.29 23.26 -2.82
N TRP A 284 3.26 22.00 -2.39
CA TRP A 284 4.26 21.41 -1.49
C TRP A 284 5.67 21.31 -2.09
N ARG A 285 5.84 21.55 -3.40
CA ARG A 285 7.15 21.65 -4.06
C ARG A 285 7.85 22.98 -3.77
N HIS A 286 7.10 24.00 -3.35
CA HIS A 286 7.66 25.32 -3.15
C HIS A 286 8.58 25.33 -1.91
N PRO A 287 9.84 25.80 -2.03
CA PRO A 287 10.79 25.79 -0.92
C PRO A 287 10.27 26.47 0.34
N ASP A 288 9.60 27.62 0.21
CA ASP A 288 9.07 28.36 1.37
C ASP A 288 7.95 27.60 2.10
N VAL A 289 7.08 26.91 1.37
CA VAL A 289 6.03 26.06 1.96
C VAL A 289 6.68 24.96 2.79
N LEU A 290 7.66 24.27 2.21
CA LEU A 290 8.35 23.19 2.89
C LEU A 290 9.17 23.69 4.09
N HIS A 291 9.81 24.86 3.97
CA HIS A 291 10.56 25.50 5.04
C HIS A 291 9.67 25.82 6.25
N HIS A 292 8.55 26.52 6.03
CA HIS A 292 7.62 26.86 7.10
C HIS A 292 6.95 25.62 7.70
N TRP A 293 6.62 24.63 6.86
CA TRP A 293 6.16 23.34 7.34
C TRP A 293 7.16 22.67 8.26
N GLN A 294 8.43 22.54 7.85
CA GLN A 294 9.46 21.88 8.66
C GLN A 294 9.70 22.62 9.97
N HIS A 295 9.67 23.96 9.97
CA HIS A 295 9.79 24.77 11.18
C HIS A 295 8.69 24.42 12.19
N PHE A 296 7.43 24.34 11.74
CA PHE A 296 6.31 23.92 12.57
C PHE A 296 6.40 22.43 12.98
N ALA A 297 6.62 21.53 12.02
CA ALA A 297 6.48 20.09 12.21
C ALA A 297 7.56 19.47 13.10
N LEU A 298 8.78 20.03 13.08
CA LEU A 298 9.91 19.58 13.89
C LEU A 298 9.82 20.01 15.37
N GLN A 299 8.89 20.91 15.71
CA GLN A 299 8.59 21.27 17.11
C GLN A 299 7.63 20.29 17.78
N LEU A 300 6.93 19.47 16.98
CA LEU A 300 6.09 18.41 17.49
C LEU A 300 6.88 17.11 17.57
N ASP A 301 6.50 16.22 18.48
CA ASP A 301 6.81 14.79 18.39
C ASP A 301 5.65 13.99 17.77
N ALA A 302 5.86 12.69 17.56
CA ALA A 302 4.86 11.81 16.98
C ALA A 302 3.57 11.70 17.84
N THR A 303 3.71 11.71 19.17
CA THR A 303 2.59 11.61 20.11
C THR A 303 1.74 12.88 20.09
N GLN A 304 2.38 14.05 20.05
CA GLN A 304 1.72 15.34 19.93
C GLN A 304 1.01 15.49 18.59
N ALA A 305 1.62 15.02 17.50
CA ALA A 305 0.99 14.99 16.18
C ALA A 305 -0.26 14.08 16.16
N GLU A 306 -0.19 12.88 16.77
CA GLU A 306 -1.34 12.00 16.93
C GLU A 306 -2.45 12.65 17.78
N ALA A 307 -2.10 13.24 18.91
CA ALA A 307 -3.06 13.93 19.78
C ALA A 307 -3.75 15.09 19.04
N LEU A 308 -3.03 15.85 18.21
CA LEU A 308 -3.60 16.89 17.37
C LEU A 308 -4.63 16.33 16.39
N LEU A 309 -4.34 15.19 15.74
CA LEU A 309 -5.27 14.53 14.83
C LEU A 309 -6.54 14.06 15.53
N VAL A 310 -6.42 13.47 16.73
CA VAL A 310 -7.57 13.04 17.54
C VAL A 310 -8.46 14.24 17.90
N ARG A 311 -7.87 15.35 18.38
CA ARG A 311 -8.61 16.57 18.71
C ARG A 311 -9.29 17.18 17.47
N ALA A 312 -8.58 17.23 16.35
CA ALA A 312 -9.13 17.76 15.09
C ALA A 312 -10.29 16.90 14.57
N ALA A 313 -10.18 15.57 14.68
CA ALA A 313 -11.26 14.64 14.33
C ALA A 313 -12.50 14.86 15.21
N ALA A 314 -12.33 14.99 16.53
CA ALA A 314 -13.41 15.26 17.47
C ALA A 314 -14.15 16.58 17.17
N LEU A 315 -13.45 17.56 16.59
CA LEU A 315 -14.02 18.84 16.17
C LEU A 315 -14.63 18.85 14.75
N GLY A 316 -14.62 17.71 14.04
CA GLY A 316 -15.11 17.62 12.66
C GLY A 316 -14.23 18.34 11.63
N LEU A 317 -12.93 18.50 11.94
CA LEU A 317 -11.99 19.17 11.05
C LEU A 317 -11.41 18.22 9.98
N SER A 318 -11.60 16.91 10.10
CA SER A 318 -11.29 15.96 9.03
C SER A 318 -12.47 15.82 8.06
N ALA A 319 -12.20 15.77 6.75
CA ALA A 319 -13.21 15.47 5.74
C ALA A 319 -13.58 13.97 5.72
N GLN A 320 -12.68 13.12 6.18
CA GLN A 320 -12.83 11.67 6.22
C GLN A 320 -12.86 11.17 7.67
N ARG A 321 -13.45 9.99 7.89
CA ARG A 321 -13.41 9.35 9.21
C ARG A 321 -11.96 9.02 9.56
N VAL A 322 -11.43 9.66 10.60
CA VAL A 322 -10.13 9.32 11.18
C VAL A 322 -10.32 8.09 12.06
N MET A 323 -9.52 7.05 11.81
CA MET A 323 -9.43 5.88 12.68
C MET A 323 -8.00 5.81 13.17
N VAL A 324 -7.83 5.92 14.49
CA VAL A 324 -6.53 5.77 15.14
C VAL A 324 -6.38 4.30 15.52
N HIS A 325 -5.25 3.73 15.13
CA HIS A 325 -4.86 2.35 15.41
C HIS A 325 -3.61 2.38 16.29
N SER A 326 -3.44 1.43 17.21
CA SER A 326 -2.12 1.21 17.81
C SER A 326 -1.11 0.83 16.73
N ALA A 327 0.19 0.93 17.03
CA ALA A 327 1.24 0.54 16.08
C ALA A 327 1.07 -0.91 15.59
N GLU A 328 0.68 -1.82 16.46
CA GLU A 328 0.42 -3.23 16.13
C GLU A 328 -0.83 -3.37 15.24
N GLN A 329 -1.93 -2.70 15.60
CA GLN A 329 -3.17 -2.72 14.81
C GLN A 329 -3.02 -2.05 13.44
N ALA A 330 -2.11 -1.08 13.33
CA ALA A 330 -1.85 -0.35 12.09
C ALA A 330 -1.20 -1.24 11.01
N THR A 331 -0.60 -2.37 11.39
CA THR A 331 -0.01 -3.34 10.46
C THR A 331 -0.58 -4.75 10.62
N GLU A 332 -1.66 -4.90 11.39
CA GLU A 332 -2.39 -6.17 11.50
C GLU A 332 -2.82 -6.68 10.12
N GLY A 333 -2.56 -7.96 9.86
CA GLY A 333 -2.81 -8.63 8.58
C GLY A 333 -1.73 -8.43 7.51
N TRP A 334 -0.72 -7.58 7.75
CA TRP A 334 0.32 -7.27 6.74
C TRP A 334 1.40 -8.36 6.62
N GLN A 335 1.51 -9.27 7.60
CA GLN A 335 2.49 -10.37 7.59
C GLN A 335 3.94 -9.87 7.42
N LEU A 336 4.31 -8.80 8.12
CA LEU A 336 5.63 -8.17 8.00
C LEU A 336 6.78 -9.10 8.42
N GLU A 337 6.53 -10.00 9.37
CA GLU A 337 7.50 -10.99 9.87
C GLU A 337 8.03 -11.92 8.77
N THR A 338 7.19 -12.24 7.79
CA THR A 338 7.52 -13.06 6.62
C THR A 338 7.72 -12.22 5.37
N ARG A 339 7.90 -10.90 5.50
CA ARG A 339 7.94 -9.95 4.37
C ARG A 339 6.74 -10.09 3.43
N GLY A 340 5.57 -10.36 3.99
CA GLY A 340 4.31 -10.50 3.26
C GLY A 340 4.14 -11.83 2.54
N PHE A 341 5.04 -12.80 2.72
CA PHE A 341 4.89 -14.15 2.18
C PHE A 341 3.98 -15.00 3.06
N MET A 342 3.35 -16.02 2.47
CA MET A 342 2.66 -17.04 3.26
C MET A 342 3.69 -17.75 4.17
N PRO A 343 3.37 -18.02 5.44
CA PRO A 343 4.26 -18.78 6.30
C PRO A 343 4.50 -20.15 5.65
N GLU A 344 5.77 -20.55 5.53
CA GLU A 344 6.08 -21.90 5.08
C GLU A 344 5.44 -22.90 6.06
N PRO A 345 4.83 -23.99 5.56
CA PRO A 345 4.38 -25.04 6.46
C PRO A 345 5.58 -25.55 7.23
N VAL A 346 5.57 -25.34 8.56
CA VAL A 346 6.57 -25.95 9.45
C VAL A 346 6.40 -27.45 9.30
N ARG A 347 7.27 -28.08 8.49
CA ARG A 347 7.32 -29.53 8.42
C ARG A 347 7.66 -30.00 9.84
N PRO A 348 6.82 -30.83 10.49
CA PRO A 348 7.23 -31.43 11.76
C PRO A 348 8.55 -32.14 11.49
N ARG A 349 9.60 -31.76 12.22
CA ARG A 349 10.85 -32.53 12.25
C ARG A 349 10.46 -33.91 12.75
N VAL A 350 10.30 -34.87 11.85
CA VAL A 350 10.25 -36.27 12.22
C VAL A 350 11.57 -36.53 12.96
N PRO A 351 11.54 -36.93 14.23
CA PRO A 351 12.76 -37.33 14.90
C PRO A 351 13.37 -38.43 14.04
N VAL A 352 14.57 -38.21 13.53
CA VAL A 352 15.34 -39.25 12.85
C VAL A 352 15.63 -40.30 13.91
N VAL A 353 14.79 -41.32 13.98
CA VAL A 353 15.12 -42.56 14.66
C VAL A 353 16.29 -43.13 13.86
N ALA A 354 17.48 -43.07 14.44
CA ALA A 354 18.66 -43.72 13.90
C ALA A 354 18.39 -45.23 13.79
N GLY A 355 17.97 -45.66 12.60
CA GLY A 355 17.52 -47.03 12.36
C GLY A 355 17.77 -47.45 10.92
N ARG A 356 18.99 -47.97 10.69
CA ARG A 356 19.45 -48.85 9.60
C ARG A 356 18.98 -48.55 8.16
N ARG A 357 20.00 -48.16 7.37
CA ARG A 357 20.10 -48.19 5.90
C ARG A 357 19.31 -49.35 5.25
N SER A 358 18.42 -49.01 4.32
CA SER A 358 18.22 -49.77 3.10
C SER A 358 17.74 -48.82 2.00
N GLY A 359 18.42 -48.84 0.86
CA GLY A 359 18.36 -47.81 -0.16
C GLY A 359 17.13 -47.89 -1.07
N MET A 360 16.63 -46.72 -1.45
CA MET A 360 16.08 -46.44 -2.78
C MET A 360 15.98 -44.92 -2.94
N ALA A 361 16.75 -44.37 -3.87
CA ALA A 361 16.71 -42.95 -4.20
C ALA A 361 15.40 -42.63 -4.94
N THR A 362 14.64 -41.65 -4.46
CA THR A 362 13.44 -41.12 -5.14
C THR A 362 13.74 -39.72 -5.68
N VAL A 363 13.17 -39.43 -6.86
CA VAL A 363 13.48 -38.37 -7.84
C VAL A 363 13.12 -36.93 -7.40
N LEU A 364 13.04 -36.63 -6.11
CA LEU A 364 12.51 -35.35 -5.58
C LEU A 364 13.56 -34.36 -5.04
N ASP A 365 14.84 -34.54 -5.42
CA ASP A 365 15.96 -33.77 -4.85
C ASP A 365 16.50 -32.66 -5.79
N LEU A 366 15.83 -32.38 -6.91
CA LEU A 366 16.31 -31.43 -7.93
C LEU A 366 15.62 -30.04 -7.92
N VAL A 367 14.59 -29.81 -7.10
CA VAL A 367 13.85 -28.53 -7.11
C VAL A 367 14.34 -27.54 -6.02
N SER A 368 15.12 -27.99 -5.04
CA SER A 368 15.54 -27.15 -3.89
C SER A 368 16.86 -26.39 -4.07
N ARG A 369 17.43 -26.28 -5.28
CA ARG A 369 18.74 -25.62 -5.51
C ARG A 369 18.71 -24.27 -6.24
N GLN A 370 17.53 -23.67 -6.47
CA GLN A 370 17.44 -22.39 -7.19
C GLN A 370 16.99 -21.18 -6.35
N ALA A 371 16.83 -21.32 -5.04
CA ALA A 371 16.30 -20.25 -4.17
C ALA A 371 17.30 -19.66 -3.17
N HIS A 372 18.61 -19.69 -3.43
CA HIS A 372 19.62 -19.00 -2.60
C HIS A 372 20.63 -18.23 -3.46
N ARG A 373 20.43 -16.91 -3.56
CA ARG A 373 21.53 -15.96 -3.81
C ARG A 373 21.94 -15.36 -2.46
N PRO A 374 23.22 -15.43 -2.07
CA PRO A 374 23.68 -14.80 -0.84
C PRO A 374 23.81 -13.29 -1.02
N ALA A 375 23.51 -12.56 0.06
CA ALA A 375 23.68 -11.12 0.19
C ALA A 375 25.16 -10.72 -0.01
N PHE A 376 25.38 -9.66 -0.79
CA PHE A 376 26.69 -9.05 -1.01
C PHE A 376 27.02 -8.13 0.18
N SER A 377 28.07 -8.45 0.94
CA SER A 377 28.65 -7.51 1.92
C SER A 377 29.54 -6.48 1.21
N PRO A 378 29.48 -5.19 1.59
CA PRO A 378 30.42 -4.19 1.09
C PRO A 378 31.76 -4.34 1.80
N ARG A 379 32.84 -4.50 1.02
CA ARG A 379 34.21 -4.39 1.55
C ARG A 379 34.59 -2.92 1.63
N HIS A 380 34.96 -2.49 2.83
CA HIS A 380 35.81 -1.34 3.04
C HIS A 380 37.14 -1.54 2.31
N THR A 381 37.58 -0.51 1.59
CA THR A 381 39.00 -0.25 1.35
C THR A 381 39.26 1.23 1.56
N SER A 382 40.35 1.47 2.28
CA SER A 382 40.98 2.73 2.67
C SER A 382 41.28 3.68 1.52
#